data_AF-A0A150FV27-F1
#
_entry.id   AF-A0A150FV27-F1
#
_cell.length_a   1.000
_cell.length_b   1.000
_cell.length_c   1.000
_cell.angle_alpha   90.00
_cell.angle_beta   90.00
_cell.angle_gamma   90.00
#
_symmetry.space_group_name_H-M   'P 1'
#
loop_
_entity.id
_entity.type
_entity.pdbx_description
1 polymer ?
#
loop_
_entity_poly.entity_id
_entity_poly.type
_entity_poly.pdbx_seq_one_letter_code
_entity_poly.pdbx_strand_id
1 'polypeptide(L)'
;MEPKTLAIGPRRAARQPTAVTRYGFPLDAAYAVTDYYVQGASLRGFWLVHFGRPPTGGYHRASLYVIATRFRSLNDLHLLTPLWNNAHEERQLKLAFRKLAQRDPDLAAEWERLTALAATTAAQYDALLSALPAEPPV
;
A
#
# COMPACT_ATOMS: atom_id res chain seq x y z
N MET A 1 -10.94 51.97 -31.29
CA MET A 1 -10.61 50.83 -30.40
C MET A 1 -9.74 49.89 -31.21
N GLU A 2 -8.43 49.97 -31.04
CA GLU A 2 -7.46 49.15 -31.79
C GLU A 2 -7.44 47.72 -31.22
N PRO A 3 -7.43 46.66 -32.06
CA PRO A 3 -7.30 45.30 -31.58
C PRO A 3 -5.86 45.02 -31.13
N LYS A 4 -5.72 44.55 -29.90
CA LYS A 4 -4.42 44.20 -29.29
C LYS A 4 -3.99 42.82 -29.78
N THR A 5 -3.09 42.77 -30.75
CA THR A 5 -2.43 41.52 -31.19
C THR A 5 -1.52 41.00 -30.07
N LEU A 6 -1.89 39.87 -29.47
CA LEU A 6 -1.04 39.12 -28.55
C LEU A 6 0.07 38.43 -29.35
N ALA A 7 1.27 38.98 -29.31
CA ALA A 7 2.46 38.32 -29.83
C ALA A 7 2.75 37.06 -29.02
N ILE A 8 2.49 35.88 -29.61
CA ILE A 8 2.90 34.59 -29.07
C ILE A 8 4.42 34.51 -29.24
N GLY A 9 5.15 34.75 -28.15
CA GLY A 9 6.61 34.57 -28.10
C GLY A 9 7.00 33.13 -28.47
N PRO A 10 8.25 32.90 -28.91
CA PRO A 10 8.68 31.60 -29.40
C PRO A 10 8.46 30.52 -28.35
N ARG A 11 7.65 29.52 -28.71
CA ARG A 11 7.36 28.32 -27.93
C ARG A 11 8.70 27.63 -27.67
N ARG A 12 9.24 27.76 -26.44
CA ARG A 12 10.40 26.98 -25.99
C ARG A 12 10.12 25.52 -26.34
N ALA A 13 10.91 24.94 -27.24
CA ALA A 13 10.78 23.54 -27.62
C ALA A 13 10.78 22.71 -26.33
N ALA A 14 9.67 22.03 -26.05
CA ALA A 14 9.57 21.14 -24.90
C ALA A 14 10.66 20.08 -25.07
N ARG A 15 11.65 20.11 -24.19
CA ARG A 15 12.74 19.13 -24.17
C ARG A 15 12.08 17.76 -23.96
N GLN A 16 12.04 16.94 -25.00
CA GLN A 16 11.49 15.59 -24.90
C GLN A 16 12.21 14.86 -23.77
N PRO A 17 11.49 14.18 -22.85
CA PRO A 17 12.13 13.44 -21.78
C PRO A 17 13.03 12.39 -22.41
N THR A 18 14.33 12.53 -22.20
CA THR A 18 15.31 11.55 -22.68
C THR A 18 15.07 10.26 -21.90
N ALA A 19 14.70 9.19 -22.60
CA ALA A 19 14.54 7.88 -21.98
C ALA A 19 15.90 7.40 -21.47
N VAL A 20 16.02 7.22 -20.16
CA VAL A 20 17.24 6.71 -19.53
C VAL A 20 17.08 5.21 -19.32
N THR A 21 17.96 4.41 -19.90
CA THR A 21 18.03 2.96 -19.68
C THR A 21 19.13 2.64 -18.67
N ARG A 22 18.83 1.82 -17.66
CA ARG A 22 19.83 1.26 -16.74
C ARG A 22 20.14 -0.18 -17.10
N TYR A 23 21.41 -0.52 -17.10
CA TYR A 23 21.92 -1.88 -17.26
C TYR A 23 22.66 -2.30 -15.99
N GLY A 24 22.40 -3.50 -15.50
CA GLY A 24 23.02 -4.05 -14.30
C GLY A 24 22.27 -5.29 -13.80
N PHE A 25 22.92 -6.06 -12.93
CA PHE A 25 22.22 -7.11 -12.20
C PHE A 25 21.29 -6.47 -11.16
N PRO A 26 20.04 -6.94 -11.00
CA PRO A 26 19.11 -6.42 -10.01
C PRO A 26 19.47 -6.96 -8.62
N LEU A 27 20.66 -6.62 -8.13
CA LEU A 27 21.17 -6.99 -6.82
C LEU A 27 21.11 -5.76 -5.92
N ASP A 28 20.58 -5.93 -4.72
CA ASP A 28 20.55 -4.90 -3.69
C ASP A 28 21.02 -5.49 -2.35
N ALA A 29 21.63 -4.65 -1.52
CA ALA A 29 22.11 -5.05 -0.20
C ALA A 29 20.92 -5.13 0.77
N ALA A 30 20.24 -6.27 0.80
CA ALA A 30 19.00 -6.47 1.58
C ALA A 30 19.21 -6.72 3.09
N TYR A 31 20.16 -6.03 3.74
CA TYR A 31 20.36 -6.13 5.19
C TYR A 31 19.32 -5.32 5.98
N ALA A 32 18.86 -4.21 5.41
CA ALA A 32 17.76 -3.40 5.91
C ALA A 32 17.00 -2.84 4.72
N VAL A 33 15.67 -2.95 4.74
CA VAL A 33 14.81 -2.57 3.63
C VAL A 33 13.63 -1.74 4.13
N THR A 34 13.11 -0.88 3.26
CA THR A 34 11.94 -0.06 3.59
C THR A 34 10.66 -0.86 3.52
N ASP A 35 9.61 -0.36 4.17
CA ASP A 35 8.25 -0.87 4.05
C ASP A 35 7.76 -0.88 2.58
N TYR A 36 8.10 0.15 1.81
CA TYR A 36 7.80 0.20 0.37
C TYR A 36 8.48 -0.93 -0.41
N TYR A 37 9.75 -1.23 -0.10
CA TYR A 37 10.49 -2.29 -0.78
C TYR A 37 9.86 -3.67 -0.55
N VAL A 38 9.40 -3.94 0.68
CA VAL A 38 8.80 -5.24 1.03
C VAL A 38 7.31 -5.33 0.67
N GLN A 39 6.71 -4.30 0.08
CA GLN A 39 5.30 -4.33 -0.28
C GLN A 39 5.00 -5.48 -1.25
N GLY A 40 4.05 -6.34 -0.89
CA GLY A 40 3.68 -7.52 -1.68
C GLY A 40 4.55 -8.76 -1.41
N ALA A 41 5.62 -8.65 -0.63
CA ALA A 41 6.41 -9.79 -0.19
C ALA A 41 5.77 -10.49 1.04
N SER A 42 6.21 -11.71 1.32
CA SER A 42 6.01 -12.37 2.62
C SER A 42 7.36 -12.55 3.28
N LEU A 43 7.52 -11.98 4.47
CA LEU A 43 8.78 -12.10 5.22
C LEU A 43 8.80 -13.44 5.96
N ARG A 44 9.88 -14.18 5.76
CA ARG A 44 10.13 -15.48 6.41
C ARG A 44 11.46 -15.41 7.17
N GLY A 45 11.57 -16.18 8.24
CA GLY A 45 12.73 -16.15 9.13
C GLY A 45 12.68 -14.96 10.09
N PHE A 46 13.84 -14.64 10.67
CA PHE A 46 13.94 -13.62 11.72
C PHE A 46 14.15 -12.23 11.12
N TRP A 47 13.18 -11.34 11.31
CA TRP A 47 13.24 -9.94 10.88
C TRP A 47 13.01 -9.00 12.06
N LEU A 48 13.74 -7.89 12.08
CA LEU A 48 13.55 -6.81 13.04
C LEU A 48 12.87 -5.63 12.35
N VAL A 49 11.78 -5.16 12.97
CA VAL A 49 10.97 -4.05 12.49
C VAL A 49 11.30 -2.81 13.30
N HIS A 50 11.69 -1.74 12.61
CA HIS A 50 11.84 -0.43 13.21
C HIS A 50 10.59 0.41 12.94
N PHE A 51 9.70 0.47 13.94
CA PHE A 51 8.53 1.35 13.93
C PHE A 51 8.84 2.75 14.46
N GLY A 52 10.11 3.14 14.64
CA GLY A 52 10.44 4.50 15.05
C GLY A 52 9.96 5.53 14.02
N ARG A 53 9.68 6.75 14.48
CA ARG A 53 9.30 7.84 13.59
C ARG A 53 10.48 8.12 12.65
N PRO A 54 10.29 8.17 11.32
CA PRO A 54 11.38 8.45 10.40
C PRO A 54 11.99 9.83 10.71
N PRO A 55 13.31 10.03 10.50
CA PRO A 55 13.99 11.31 10.76
C PRO A 55 13.34 12.49 10.05
N THR A 56 12.75 12.23 8.89
CA THR A 56 11.92 13.16 8.13
C THR A 56 10.57 12.53 7.84
N GLY A 57 9.48 13.30 8.04
CA GLY A 57 8.12 12.87 7.76
C GLY A 57 7.35 12.37 8.99
N GLY A 58 6.31 11.57 8.73
CA GLY A 58 5.43 11.00 9.73
C GLY A 58 5.00 9.59 9.34
N TYR A 59 4.27 8.91 10.23
CA TYR A 59 3.70 7.61 9.92
C TYR A 59 2.61 7.74 8.85
N HIS A 60 2.70 6.88 7.83
CA HIS A 60 1.63 6.70 6.88
C HIS A 60 0.82 5.45 7.21
N ARG A 61 -0.49 5.47 6.97
CA ARG A 61 -1.39 4.31 7.18
C ARG A 61 -0.87 3.06 6.46
N ALA A 62 -0.42 3.25 5.22
CA ALA A 62 0.12 2.15 4.41
C ALA A 62 1.35 1.51 5.04
N SER A 63 2.25 2.29 5.63
CA SER A 63 3.47 1.77 6.28
C SER A 63 3.14 0.83 7.44
N LEU A 64 2.20 1.23 8.30
CA LEU A 64 1.73 0.39 9.42
C LEU A 64 1.12 -0.91 8.91
N TYR A 65 0.22 -0.81 7.93
CA TYR A 65 -0.48 -1.96 7.39
C TYR A 65 0.44 -2.91 6.63
N VAL A 66 1.33 -2.37 5.79
CA VAL A 66 2.27 -3.16 4.99
C VAL A 66 3.13 -3.99 5.92
N ILE A 67 3.79 -3.38 6.91
CA ILE A 67 4.65 -4.10 7.85
C ILE A 67 3.85 -5.16 8.61
N ALA A 68 2.70 -4.81 9.18
CA ALA A 68 1.89 -5.74 9.96
C ALA A 68 1.39 -6.95 9.16
N THR A 69 1.24 -6.80 7.84
CA THR A 69 0.75 -7.87 6.93
C THR A 69 1.86 -8.63 6.22
N ARG A 70 3.14 -8.32 6.46
CA ARG A 70 4.25 -9.10 5.91
C ARG A 70 4.55 -10.38 6.67
N PHE A 71 4.10 -10.46 7.91
CA PHE A 71 4.30 -11.59 8.80
C PHE A 71 3.06 -12.50 8.81
N ARG A 72 3.26 -13.80 8.97
CA ARG A 72 2.15 -14.77 9.06
C ARG A 72 1.48 -14.73 10.43
N SER A 73 2.26 -14.48 11.47
CA SER A 73 1.81 -14.33 12.85
C SER A 73 2.40 -13.07 13.46
N LEU A 74 1.69 -12.48 14.43
CA LEU A 74 2.25 -11.40 15.26
C LEU A 74 3.43 -11.89 16.11
N ASN A 75 3.53 -13.20 16.38
CA ASN A 75 4.68 -13.77 17.09
C ASN A 75 5.98 -13.70 16.28
N ASP A 76 5.88 -13.60 14.95
CA ASP A 76 7.03 -13.47 14.04
C ASP A 76 7.46 -12.00 13.87
N LEU A 77 6.68 -11.05 14.41
CA LEU A 77 6.98 -9.63 14.37
C LEU A 77 7.84 -9.27 15.56
N HIS A 78 9.13 -9.08 15.31
CA HIS A 78 10.09 -8.65 16.32
C HIS A 78 10.43 -7.18 16.13
N LEU A 79 10.42 -6.41 17.20
CA LEU A 79 10.72 -4.99 17.17
C LEU A 79 12.22 -4.76 17.36
N LEU A 80 12.82 -3.88 16.55
CA LEU A 80 14.20 -3.45 16.72
C LEU A 80 14.38 -2.64 18.01
N THR A 81 13.37 -1.84 18.35
CA THR A 81 13.35 -0.99 19.55
C THR A 81 11.96 -1.04 20.19
N PRO A 82 11.84 -0.82 21.51
CA PRO A 82 10.55 -0.61 22.14
C PRO A 82 9.76 0.49 21.41
N LEU A 83 8.44 0.30 21.28
CA LEU A 83 7.56 1.30 20.68
C LEU A 83 7.38 2.55 21.56
N TRP A 84 7.52 2.37 22.87
CA TRP A 84 7.43 3.41 23.89
C TRP A 84 8.29 3.02 25.09
N ASN A 85 8.75 4.02 25.84
CA ASN A 85 9.50 3.84 27.08
C ASN A 85 8.68 4.22 28.33
N ASN A 86 7.56 4.91 28.14
CA ASN A 86 6.69 5.36 29.24
C ASN A 86 5.21 5.37 28.84
N ALA A 87 4.33 5.45 29.85
CA ALA A 87 2.87 5.43 29.66
C ALA A 87 2.31 6.66 28.93
N HIS A 88 3.06 7.77 28.86
CA HIS A 88 2.65 8.92 28.06
C HIS A 88 2.86 8.66 26.57
N GLU A 89 4.05 8.19 26.19
CA GLU A 89 4.39 7.78 24.82
C GLU A 89 3.46 6.67 24.31
N GLU A 90 3.16 5.68 25.15
CA GLU A 90 2.23 4.61 24.82
C GLU A 90 0.85 5.15 24.40
N ARG A 91 0.29 6.07 25.20
CA ARG A 91 -1.02 6.68 24.92
C ARG A 91 -1.00 7.47 23.61
N GLN A 92 0.05 8.25 23.38
CA GLN A 92 0.20 9.04 22.16
C GLN A 92 0.32 8.15 20.92
N LEU A 93 1.14 7.09 20.98
CA LEU A 93 1.33 6.17 19.87
C LEU A 93 0.04 5.41 19.55
N LYS A 94 -0.65 4.88 20.56
CA LYS A 94 -1.93 4.19 20.38
C LYS A 94 -2.98 5.11 19.75
N LEU A 95 -3.04 6.37 20.17
CA LEU A 95 -3.95 7.36 19.58
C LEU A 95 -3.61 7.63 18.11
N ALA A 96 -2.33 7.85 17.80
CA ALA A 96 -1.86 8.08 16.43
C ALA A 96 -2.16 6.88 15.52
N PHE A 97 -1.91 5.67 16.00
CA PHE A 97 -2.15 4.44 15.24
C PHE A 97 -3.64 4.21 15.03
N ARG A 98 -4.49 4.48 16.03
CA ARG A 98 -5.95 4.43 15.87
C ARG A 98 -6.44 5.41 14.81
N LYS A 99 -5.94 6.65 14.83
CA LYS A 99 -6.29 7.66 13.83
C LYS A 99 -5.85 7.21 12.43
N LEU A 100 -4.62 6.70 12.29
CA LEU A 100 -4.11 6.21 11.01
C LEU A 100 -4.83 4.94 10.53
N ALA A 101 -5.32 4.10 11.42
CA ALA A 101 -6.02 2.87 11.06
C ALA A 101 -7.44 3.13 10.52
N GLN A 102 -8.03 4.30 10.82
CA GLN A 102 -9.33 4.68 10.27
C GLN A 102 -9.27 4.68 8.74
N ARG A 103 -10.34 4.17 8.12
CA ARG A 103 -10.47 4.20 6.66
C ARG A 103 -10.85 5.63 6.27
N ASP A 104 -10.20 6.12 5.23
CA ASP A 104 -10.65 7.33 4.56
C ASP A 104 -12.07 7.12 4.01
N PRO A 105 -12.96 8.13 4.00
CA PRO A 105 -14.32 7.99 3.50
C PRO A 105 -14.42 7.41 2.09
N ASP A 106 -13.53 7.81 1.18
CA ASP A 106 -13.53 7.30 -0.20
C ASP A 106 -13.13 5.82 -0.22
N LEU A 107 -12.15 5.45 0.61
CA LEU A 107 -11.75 4.05 0.77
C LEU A 107 -12.86 3.20 1.41
N ALA A 108 -13.64 3.76 2.33
CA ALA A 108 -14.76 3.08 2.95
C ALA A 108 -15.88 2.83 1.92
N ALA A 109 -16.25 3.84 1.13
CA ALA A 109 -17.24 3.72 0.07
C ALA A 109 -16.83 2.70 -0.99
N GLU A 110 -15.56 2.72 -1.42
CA GLU A 110 -15.05 1.74 -2.38
C GLU A 110 -15.06 0.33 -1.81
N TRP A 111 -14.71 0.16 -0.52
CA TRP A 111 -14.80 -1.14 0.14
C TRP A 111 -16.23 -1.69 0.15
N GLU A 112 -17.22 -0.86 0.48
CA GLU A 112 -18.64 -1.24 0.45
C GLU A 112 -19.08 -1.62 -0.96
N ARG A 113 -18.71 -0.82 -1.97
CA ARG A 113 -18.97 -1.12 -3.38
C ARG A 113 -18.39 -2.46 -3.79
N LEU A 114 -17.12 -2.73 -3.49
CA LEU A 114 -16.44 -3.99 -3.84
C LEU A 114 -17.05 -5.19 -3.11
N THR A 115 -17.46 -5.01 -1.86
CA THR A 115 -18.14 -6.06 -1.09
C THR A 115 -19.48 -6.42 -1.70
N ALA A 116 -20.29 -5.41 -2.06
CA ALA A 116 -21.57 -5.62 -2.73
C ALA A 116 -21.36 -6.30 -4.10
N LEU A 117 -20.38 -5.84 -4.88
CA LEU A 117 -20.04 -6.45 -6.16
C LEU A 117 -19.65 -7.93 -5.99
N ALA A 118 -18.77 -8.25 -5.03
CA ALA A 118 -18.35 -9.62 -4.76
C ALA A 118 -19.54 -10.52 -4.40
N ALA A 119 -20.49 -10.04 -3.59
CA ALA A 119 -21.69 -10.78 -3.24
C ALA A 119 -22.58 -11.05 -4.47
N THR A 120 -22.76 -10.06 -5.34
CA THR A 120 -23.53 -10.24 -6.58
C THR A 120 -22.87 -11.23 -7.53
N THR A 121 -21.54 -11.17 -7.67
CA THR A 121 -20.76 -12.08 -8.50
C THR A 121 -20.82 -13.50 -7.96
N ALA A 122 -20.70 -13.70 -6.64
CA ALA A 122 -20.84 -15.01 -6.01
C ALA A 122 -22.20 -15.65 -6.31
N ALA A 123 -23.31 -14.91 -6.14
CA ALA A 123 -24.65 -15.41 -6.43
C ALA A 123 -24.84 -15.78 -7.91
N GLN A 124 -24.24 -15.03 -8.84
CA GLN A 124 -24.26 -15.36 -10.26
C GLN A 124 -23.51 -16.65 -10.56
N TYR A 125 -22.32 -16.84 -9.97
CA TYR A 125 -21.57 -18.08 -10.11
C TYR A 125 -22.30 -19.28 -9.52
N ASP A 126 -22.91 -19.14 -8.34
CA ASP A 126 -23.69 -20.20 -7.73
C ASP A 126 -24.86 -20.63 -8.64
N ALA A 127 -25.56 -19.66 -9.24
CA ALA A 127 -26.62 -19.94 -10.19
C ALA A 127 -26.12 -20.65 -11.46
N LEU A 128 -24.97 -20.22 -12.01
CA LEU A 128 -24.35 -20.85 -13.18
C LEU A 128 -23.89 -22.27 -12.89
N LEU A 129 -23.20 -22.49 -11.77
CA LEU A 129 -22.74 -23.81 -11.35
C LEU A 129 -23.91 -24.76 -11.08
N SER A 130 -25.00 -24.26 -10.49
CA SER A 130 -26.21 -25.06 -10.26
C SER A 130 -26.98 -25.42 -11.55
N ALA A 131 -26.76 -24.66 -12.62
CA ALA A 131 -27.38 -24.91 -13.93
C ALA A 131 -26.55 -25.85 -14.82
N LEU A 132 -25.35 -26.26 -14.39
CA LEU A 132 -24.55 -27.22 -15.13
C LEU A 132 -25.23 -28.60 -15.12
N PRO A 133 -25.30 -29.29 -16.27
CA PRO A 133 -25.83 -30.64 -16.31
C PRO A 133 -24.95 -31.57 -15.47
N ALA A 134 -25.58 -32.52 -14.77
CA ALA A 134 -24.85 -33.56 -14.05
C ALA A 134 -23.95 -34.33 -15.04
N GLU A 135 -22.72 -34.68 -14.62
CA GLU A 135 -21.84 -35.47 -15.47
C GLU A 135 -22.53 -36.77 -15.91
N PRO A 136 -22.38 -37.17 -17.19
CA PRO A 136 -22.93 -38.42 -17.65
C PRO A 136 -22.31 -39.59 -16.86
N PRO A 137 -23.09 -40.62 -16.50
CA PRO A 137 -22.55 -41.78 -15.80
C PRO A 137 -21.47 -42.45 -16.67
N VAL A 138 -20.33 -42.75 -16.04
CA VAL A 138 -19.19 -43.49 -16.63
C VAL A 138 -19.57 -44.94 -16.89
#